data_AF-A0A177EED9-F1
#
_entry.id   AF-A0A177EED9-F1
#
_cell.length_a   1.000
_cell.length_b   1.000
_cell.length_c   1.000
_cell.angle_alpha   90.00
_cell.angle_beta   90.00
_cell.angle_gamma   90.00
#
_symmetry.space_group_name_H-M   'P 1'
#
loop_
_entity.id
_entity.type
_entity.pdbx_description
1 polymer ?
#
loop_
_entity_poly.entity_id
_entity_poly.type
_entity_poly.pdbx_seq_one_letter_code
_entity_poly.pdbx_strand_id
1 'polypeptide(L)'
;VLCVIVGCADEVSEPEYIVSPYTEQTMEFFDRCGSESWPNRLETVEIDGQRCILKKQTRTLIYIFLQSYTISSIPEQLVQGIEFDKLIMVPNDRDKIAQFDPRVLEKILCVFGTICADTLVFSDLSLDGSGSESKSQRMGRSVGSFWGKETPELAPATPRCILSIKTLLIQKSTLPTISWLQKRLDLSQCQVNLVIVGKLQLENLELLDCFGARYIEALTLEGFKRLGSLDSKLFREGPLPSELRIWTTRPIFPKISEWIAGSIISKEWKLLVVPMQVWKELMKPGELPKHFTAAELTVYIPQYGMFTELKNRTLPTMGDDNIATVKSLTFKFHTRYELMFAPKMMGIIDWISRYFRGLEKLIVWGAPGDDGFTCVRGNQVEITTNPTLKSIWVNGVHVSSNYQSNKESILCFSLEAWDLCRSGKLANELAQIDLSQLSPEQQATVMNRERVVGNNNDFCPLCLFTVADLKATNANTEMCILDSPKHPFCTGCLNNLITQSAGHITCPICRESHRLPLAKKKIGKNNQGAFVLKSPASSSVMSFPRPTLAEMLLGV
;
A
#
# COMPACT_ATOMS: atom_id res chain seq x y z
N VAL A 1 55.79 7.50 16.46
CA VAL A 1 54.88 6.36 16.67
C VAL A 1 53.80 6.44 15.58
N LEU A 2 53.96 5.66 14.52
CA LEU A 2 53.03 5.60 13.39
C LEU A 2 52.02 4.48 13.69
N CYS A 3 50.77 4.85 13.97
CA CYS A 3 49.69 3.89 14.12
C CYS A 3 49.23 3.41 12.74
N VAL A 4 49.64 2.19 12.39
CA VAL A 4 49.09 1.44 11.26
C VAL A 4 47.71 0.96 11.67
N ILE A 5 46.68 1.49 11.02
CA ILE A 5 45.33 0.94 11.07
C ILE A 5 45.34 -0.30 10.17
N VAL A 6 45.39 -1.47 10.80
CA VAL A 6 45.14 -2.76 10.14
C VAL A 6 43.63 -2.83 9.93
N GLY A 7 43.19 -2.59 8.71
CA GLY A 7 41.81 -2.88 8.31
C GLY A 7 41.59 -4.39 8.36
N CYS A 8 40.67 -4.84 9.20
CA CYS A 8 40.11 -6.18 9.09
C CYS A 8 39.51 -6.30 7.69
N ALA A 9 40.10 -7.12 6.84
CA ALA A 9 39.43 -7.58 5.64
C ALA A 9 38.19 -8.35 6.11
N ASP A 10 37.00 -7.93 5.66
CA ASP A 10 35.82 -8.77 5.72
C ASP A 10 36.22 -10.11 5.08
N GLU A 11 36.25 -11.19 5.88
CA GLU A 11 36.39 -12.54 5.38
C GLU A 11 35.25 -12.76 4.38
N VAL A 12 35.57 -12.68 3.10
CA VAL A 12 34.66 -13.05 2.03
C VAL A 12 34.46 -14.55 2.18
N SER A 13 33.39 -14.93 2.88
CA SER A 13 33.01 -16.32 3.09
C SER A 13 33.03 -17.05 1.76
N GLU A 14 33.78 -18.14 1.67
CA GLU A 14 33.83 -18.96 0.47
C GLU A 14 32.40 -19.35 0.04
N PRO A 15 32.09 -19.30 -1.26
CA PRO A 15 30.75 -19.59 -1.74
C PRO A 15 30.39 -21.04 -1.41
N GLU A 16 29.33 -21.26 -0.62
CA GLU A 16 28.84 -22.61 -0.32
C GLU A 16 28.38 -23.31 -1.62
N TYR A 17 28.97 -24.48 -1.91
CA TYR A 17 28.65 -25.31 -3.07
C TYR A 17 28.28 -26.74 -2.67
N ILE A 18 27.58 -27.44 -3.57
CA ILE A 18 27.12 -28.81 -3.37
C ILE A 18 27.90 -29.74 -4.29
N VAL A 19 28.59 -30.72 -3.73
CA VAL A 19 29.24 -31.80 -4.47
C VAL A 19 28.27 -32.97 -4.57
N SER A 20 27.89 -33.35 -5.79
CA SER A 20 26.95 -34.46 -6.00
C SER A 20 27.20 -35.17 -7.34
N PRO A 21 27.05 -36.51 -7.40
CA PRO A 21 27.11 -37.24 -8.66
C PRO A 21 25.95 -36.92 -9.61
N TYR A 22 24.87 -36.29 -9.11
CA TYR A 22 23.68 -35.93 -9.89
C TYR A 22 23.72 -34.49 -10.44
N THR A 23 24.88 -33.83 -10.39
CA THR A 23 25.05 -32.42 -10.77
C THR A 23 24.60 -32.17 -12.22
N GLU A 24 25.19 -32.86 -13.20
CA GLU A 24 24.86 -32.66 -14.62
C GLU A 24 23.40 -32.98 -14.92
N GLN A 25 22.85 -34.06 -14.34
CA GLN A 25 21.45 -34.44 -14.51
C GLN A 25 20.48 -33.39 -13.93
N THR A 26 20.83 -32.79 -12.79
CA THR A 26 20.04 -31.73 -12.16
C THR A 26 20.09 -30.46 -12.99
N MET A 27 21.25 -30.11 -13.53
CA MET A 27 21.39 -28.98 -14.44
C MET A 27 20.55 -29.17 -15.70
N GLU A 28 20.60 -30.34 -16.34
CA GLU A 28 19.78 -30.65 -17.51
C GLU A 28 18.28 -30.55 -17.20
N PHE A 29 17.87 -31.00 -16.01
CA PHE A 29 16.48 -30.88 -15.55
C PHE A 29 16.01 -29.43 -15.57
N PHE A 30 16.78 -28.47 -15.03
CA PHE A 30 16.39 -27.05 -15.01
C PHE A 30 16.57 -26.37 -16.38
N ASP A 31 17.66 -26.68 -17.09
CA ASP A 31 17.98 -26.08 -18.40
C ASP A 31 16.90 -26.37 -19.43
N ARG A 32 16.18 -27.49 -19.30
CA ARG A 32 15.03 -27.85 -20.15
C ARG A 32 13.90 -26.81 -20.16
N CYS A 33 13.78 -26.01 -19.10
CA CYS A 33 12.80 -24.93 -19.01
C CYS A 33 13.34 -23.59 -19.52
N GLY A 34 14.62 -23.51 -19.90
CA GLY A 34 15.23 -22.28 -20.41
C GLY A 34 14.97 -22.05 -21.90
N SER A 35 15.01 -20.79 -22.30
CA SER A 35 15.16 -20.37 -23.70
C SER A 35 16.38 -19.46 -23.85
N GLU A 36 16.80 -19.16 -25.08
CA GLU A 36 17.90 -18.22 -25.32
C GLU A 36 17.62 -16.84 -24.72
N SER A 37 16.36 -16.39 -24.78
CA SER A 37 15.92 -15.10 -24.23
C SER A 37 15.69 -15.11 -22.71
N TRP A 38 15.43 -16.29 -22.13
CA TRP A 38 15.09 -16.46 -20.71
C TRP A 38 15.81 -17.72 -20.19
N PRO A 39 17.10 -17.61 -19.84
CA PRO A 39 17.85 -18.76 -19.33
C PRO A 39 17.30 -19.19 -17.97
N ASN A 40 17.06 -20.49 -17.81
CA ASN A 40 16.62 -21.11 -16.56
C ASN A 40 17.73 -22.01 -16.00
N ARG A 41 18.87 -21.40 -15.69
CA ARG A 41 20.10 -22.13 -15.36
C ARG A 41 20.43 -22.00 -13.88
N LEU A 42 20.86 -23.10 -13.27
CA LEU A 42 21.44 -23.04 -11.93
C LEU A 42 22.82 -22.38 -11.98
N GLU A 43 23.11 -21.55 -10.97
CA GLU A 43 24.43 -21.00 -10.75
C GLU A 43 25.39 -22.11 -10.32
N THR A 44 26.58 -22.15 -10.93
CA THR A 44 27.60 -23.17 -10.70
C THR A 44 28.96 -22.54 -10.45
N VAL A 45 29.83 -23.26 -9.75
CA VAL A 45 31.24 -22.93 -9.55
C VAL A 45 32.11 -24.10 -9.99
N GLU A 46 33.32 -23.82 -10.46
CA GLU A 46 34.31 -24.85 -10.77
C GLU A 46 35.28 -24.98 -9.60
N ILE A 47 35.35 -26.18 -9.03
CA ILE A 47 36.23 -26.53 -7.90
C ILE A 47 37.02 -27.76 -8.31
N ASP A 48 38.35 -27.68 -8.27
CA ASP A 48 39.25 -28.79 -8.64
C ASP A 48 38.96 -29.40 -10.03
N GLY A 49 38.52 -28.58 -10.99
CA GLY A 49 38.15 -29.00 -12.35
C GLY A 49 36.80 -29.73 -12.43
N GLN A 50 36.05 -29.80 -11.32
CA GLN A 50 34.69 -30.33 -11.28
C GLN A 50 33.69 -29.18 -11.16
N ARG A 51 32.64 -29.25 -11.98
CA ARG A 51 31.51 -28.32 -11.90
C ARG A 51 30.60 -28.71 -10.74
N CYS A 52 30.34 -27.76 -9.86
CA CYS A 52 29.48 -27.92 -8.68
C CYS A 52 28.35 -26.88 -8.72
N ILE A 53 27.17 -27.24 -8.22
CA ILE A 53 26.04 -26.31 -8.07
C ILE A 53 26.28 -25.43 -6.85
N LEU A 54 26.12 -24.11 -6.99
CA LEU A 54 26.09 -23.22 -5.83
C LEU A 54 24.88 -23.55 -4.97
N LYS A 55 25.07 -23.62 -3.66
CA LYS A 55 23.98 -23.98 -2.75
C LYS A 55 22.86 -22.96 -2.78
N LYS A 56 23.19 -21.67 -2.76
CA LYS A 56 22.23 -20.55 -2.78
C LYS A 56 22.06 -20.00 -4.20
N GLN A 57 20.83 -20.03 -4.70
CA GLN A 57 20.42 -19.55 -6.02
C GLN A 57 19.70 -18.21 -5.85
N THR A 58 20.48 -17.12 -5.70
CA THR A 58 19.96 -15.80 -5.27
C THR A 58 19.69 -14.81 -6.40
N ARG A 59 20.29 -14.99 -7.58
CA ARG A 59 20.14 -14.04 -8.69
C ARG A 59 19.22 -14.53 -9.80
N THR A 60 18.71 -15.75 -9.67
CA THR A 60 17.98 -16.43 -10.74
C THR A 60 16.61 -16.86 -10.26
N LEU A 61 15.57 -16.39 -10.96
CA LEU A 61 14.21 -16.91 -10.80
C LEU A 61 14.14 -18.26 -11.52
N ILE A 62 13.86 -19.33 -10.77
CA ILE A 62 13.83 -20.67 -11.35
C ILE A 62 12.40 -21.07 -11.67
N TYR A 63 12.16 -21.42 -12.94
CA TYR A 63 10.89 -21.88 -13.46
C TYR A 63 10.92 -23.38 -13.72
N ILE A 64 9.79 -24.03 -13.44
CA ILE A 64 9.50 -25.41 -13.84
C ILE A 64 8.19 -25.37 -14.63
N PHE A 65 8.33 -25.48 -15.96
CA PHE A 65 7.22 -25.59 -16.89
C PHE A 65 6.80 -27.06 -16.98
N LEU A 66 5.66 -27.42 -16.41
CA LEU A 66 5.24 -28.82 -16.35
C LEU A 66 5.08 -29.47 -17.73
N GLN A 67 4.69 -28.70 -18.75
CA GLN A 67 4.60 -29.16 -20.14
C GLN A 67 5.94 -29.63 -20.74
N SER A 68 7.07 -29.16 -20.19
CA SER A 68 8.40 -29.51 -20.68
C SER A 68 8.81 -30.93 -20.24
N TYR A 69 8.03 -31.56 -19.36
CA TYR A 69 8.35 -32.86 -18.79
C TYR A 69 7.29 -33.91 -19.10
N THR A 70 7.78 -35.13 -19.30
CA THR A 70 7.00 -36.37 -19.20
C THR A 70 7.43 -37.12 -17.93
N ILE A 71 6.66 -38.12 -17.53
CA ILE A 71 7.05 -38.98 -16.40
C ILE A 71 8.45 -39.60 -16.63
N SER A 72 8.77 -39.97 -17.87
CA SER A 72 10.08 -40.57 -18.22
C SER A 72 11.22 -39.57 -18.27
N SER A 73 10.97 -38.29 -18.54
CA SER A 73 12.02 -37.27 -18.62
C SER A 73 12.46 -36.70 -17.27
N ILE A 74 11.67 -36.93 -16.21
CA ILE A 74 12.05 -36.51 -14.85
C ILE A 74 13.05 -37.54 -14.31
N PRO A 75 14.24 -37.11 -13.85
CA PRO A 75 15.25 -38.00 -13.30
C PRO A 75 14.75 -38.74 -12.05
N GLU A 76 15.46 -39.78 -11.63
CA GLU A 76 15.15 -40.49 -10.39
C GLU A 76 15.62 -39.71 -9.15
N GLN A 77 16.70 -38.93 -9.28
CA GLN A 77 17.27 -38.12 -8.21
C GLN A 77 17.68 -36.75 -8.74
N LEU A 78 17.52 -35.73 -7.89
CA LEU A 78 18.08 -34.39 -8.07
C LEU A 78 19.09 -34.11 -6.95
N VAL A 79 20.03 -33.22 -7.20
CA VAL A 79 20.91 -32.67 -6.16
C VAL A 79 20.06 -32.08 -5.04
N GLN A 80 20.29 -32.55 -3.83
CA GLN A 80 19.57 -32.14 -2.63
C GLN A 80 20.23 -30.92 -1.97
N GLY A 81 19.44 -30.11 -1.26
CA GLY A 81 19.95 -28.98 -0.48
C GLY A 81 20.16 -27.68 -1.26
N ILE A 82 19.67 -27.58 -2.50
CA ILE A 82 19.64 -26.32 -3.25
C ILE A 82 18.64 -25.36 -2.57
N GLU A 83 19.09 -24.14 -2.28
CA GLU A 83 18.32 -23.06 -1.65
C GLU A 83 17.95 -22.01 -2.70
N PHE A 84 16.67 -21.90 -3.06
CA PHE A 84 16.19 -20.94 -4.05
C PHE A 84 15.74 -19.61 -3.42
N ASP A 85 16.02 -18.47 -4.04
CA ASP A 85 15.28 -17.24 -3.69
C ASP A 85 13.80 -17.40 -4.07
N LYS A 86 13.55 -17.85 -5.30
CA LYS A 86 12.18 -18.09 -5.78
C LYS A 86 12.12 -19.25 -6.78
N LEU A 87 11.29 -20.24 -6.45
CA LEU A 87 10.97 -21.38 -7.31
C LEU A 87 9.52 -21.30 -7.77
N ILE A 88 9.28 -21.37 -9.08
CA ILE A 88 7.97 -21.16 -9.69
C ILE A 88 7.59 -22.38 -10.53
N MET A 89 6.49 -23.03 -10.17
CA MET A 89 5.92 -24.16 -10.92
C MET A 89 4.64 -23.72 -11.63
N VAL A 90 4.64 -23.85 -12.96
CA VAL A 90 3.54 -23.41 -13.84
C VAL A 90 3.28 -24.46 -14.91
N PRO A 91 2.07 -24.56 -15.49
CA PRO A 91 1.80 -25.58 -16.50
C PRO A 91 2.61 -25.34 -17.78
N ASN A 92 2.76 -24.09 -18.20
CA ASN A 92 3.44 -23.69 -19.42
C ASN A 92 3.88 -22.21 -19.35
N ASP A 93 4.62 -21.75 -20.36
CA ASP A 93 5.10 -20.36 -20.50
C ASP A 93 4.00 -19.38 -20.99
N ARG A 94 2.73 -19.69 -20.73
CA ARG A 94 1.61 -18.80 -21.04
C ARG A 94 0.93 -18.39 -19.75
N ASP A 95 0.59 -17.11 -19.64
CA ASP A 95 -0.17 -16.53 -18.53
C ASP A 95 -1.66 -16.94 -18.56
N LYS A 96 -1.94 -18.24 -18.67
CA LYS A 96 -3.31 -18.79 -18.70
C LYS A 96 -3.39 -20.03 -17.83
N ILE A 97 -4.47 -20.12 -17.06
CA ILE A 97 -4.85 -21.33 -16.33
C ILE A 97 -4.92 -22.47 -17.32
N ALA A 98 -4.10 -23.50 -17.11
CA ALA A 98 -4.01 -24.62 -18.01
C ALA A 98 -4.05 -25.96 -17.26
N GLN A 99 -4.54 -26.96 -17.98
CA GLN A 99 -4.50 -28.33 -17.51
C GLN A 99 -3.05 -28.83 -17.51
N PHE A 100 -2.70 -29.62 -16.49
CA PHE A 100 -1.41 -30.29 -16.40
C PHE A 100 -1.61 -31.76 -16.04
N ASP A 101 -0.61 -32.61 -16.29
CA ASP A 101 -0.62 -33.98 -15.81
C ASP A 101 -0.21 -34.00 -14.33
N PRO A 102 -1.13 -34.31 -13.39
CA PRO A 102 -0.79 -34.33 -11.96
C PRO A 102 0.33 -35.31 -11.62
N ARG A 103 0.53 -36.37 -12.41
CA ARG A 103 1.59 -37.35 -12.18
C ARG A 103 2.97 -36.78 -12.45
N VAL A 104 3.08 -35.83 -13.38
CA VAL A 104 4.34 -35.11 -13.67
C VAL A 104 4.71 -34.25 -12.47
N LEU A 105 3.78 -33.43 -11.97
CA LEU A 105 4.05 -32.60 -10.80
C LEU A 105 4.29 -33.45 -9.55
N GLU A 106 3.56 -34.54 -9.35
CA GLU A 106 3.78 -35.47 -8.25
C GLU A 106 5.19 -36.07 -8.30
N LYS A 107 5.63 -36.54 -9.46
CA LYS A 107 6.99 -37.06 -9.62
C LYS A 107 8.04 -35.97 -9.38
N ILE A 108 7.83 -34.74 -9.85
CA ILE A 108 8.71 -33.59 -9.56
C ILE A 108 8.82 -33.36 -8.06
N LEU A 109 7.69 -33.27 -7.36
CA LEU A 109 7.65 -33.07 -5.90
C LEU A 109 8.35 -34.22 -5.15
N CYS A 110 8.21 -35.46 -5.63
CA CYS A 110 8.88 -36.62 -5.04
C CYS A 110 10.41 -36.58 -5.23
N VAL A 111 10.90 -36.21 -6.42
CA VAL A 111 12.35 -36.18 -6.70
C VAL A 111 13.07 -35.02 -6.01
N PHE A 112 12.34 -33.93 -5.76
CA PHE A 112 12.83 -32.88 -4.88
C PHE A 112 13.03 -33.40 -3.46
N GLY A 113 12.11 -34.19 -2.93
CA GLY A 113 12.11 -34.64 -1.54
C GLY A 113 11.84 -33.46 -0.60
N THR A 114 12.85 -32.60 -0.41
CA THR A 114 12.76 -31.34 0.32
C THR A 114 13.00 -30.15 -0.60
N ILE A 115 12.08 -29.18 -0.62
CA ILE A 115 12.27 -27.90 -1.32
C ILE A 115 12.69 -26.84 -0.30
N CYS A 116 13.89 -26.29 -0.48
CA CYS A 116 14.38 -25.13 0.28
C CYS A 116 14.25 -23.87 -0.58
N ALA A 117 13.38 -22.93 -0.21
CA ALA A 117 13.20 -21.70 -0.99
C ALA A 117 12.67 -20.52 -0.15
N ASP A 118 13.09 -19.29 -0.43
CA ASP A 118 12.47 -18.12 0.21
C ASP A 118 10.99 -18.00 -0.24
N THR A 119 10.71 -18.19 -1.53
CA THR A 119 9.35 -18.23 -2.07
C THR A 119 9.11 -19.43 -3.00
N LEU A 120 8.10 -20.23 -2.69
CA LEU A 120 7.57 -21.26 -3.60
C LEU A 120 6.25 -20.81 -4.21
N VAL A 121 6.16 -20.85 -5.54
CA VAL A 121 4.98 -20.40 -6.30
C VAL A 121 4.36 -21.54 -7.09
N PHE A 122 3.06 -21.73 -6.94
CA PHE A 122 2.23 -22.54 -7.83
C PHE A 122 1.28 -21.61 -8.60
N SER A 123 1.46 -21.47 -9.92
CA SER A 123 0.68 -20.55 -10.74
C SER A 123 -0.11 -21.25 -11.82
N ASP A 124 -1.34 -20.81 -12.05
CA ASP A 124 -2.13 -21.14 -13.25
C ASP A 124 -2.45 -22.65 -13.41
N LEU A 125 -2.46 -23.42 -12.32
CA LEU A 125 -2.67 -24.87 -12.34
C LEU A 125 -4.16 -25.25 -12.24
N SER A 126 -4.62 -26.13 -13.14
CA SER A 126 -5.97 -26.72 -13.12
C SER A 126 -5.92 -28.24 -13.34
N LEU A 127 -6.44 -29.03 -12.40
CA LEU A 127 -6.59 -30.48 -12.58
C LEU A 127 -7.71 -30.87 -13.55
N ASP A 128 -8.74 -30.04 -13.63
CA ASP A 128 -10.01 -30.32 -14.28
C ASP A 128 -10.17 -29.60 -15.63
N GLY A 129 -9.14 -28.88 -16.09
CA GLY A 129 -9.16 -28.11 -17.34
C GLY A 129 -10.20 -26.98 -17.35
N SER A 130 -10.85 -26.66 -16.23
CA SER A 130 -11.94 -25.69 -16.14
C SER A 130 -11.49 -24.22 -16.23
N GLY A 131 -10.20 -24.00 -16.54
CA GLY A 131 -9.52 -22.71 -16.52
C GLY A 131 -10.04 -21.62 -17.48
N SER A 132 -10.94 -21.93 -18.41
CA SER A 132 -11.36 -20.97 -19.45
C SER A 132 -12.86 -20.68 -19.55
N GLU A 133 -13.75 -21.39 -18.85
CA GLU A 133 -15.19 -21.10 -18.93
C GLU A 133 -15.70 -20.54 -17.62
N SER A 134 -16.58 -19.55 -17.70
CA SER A 134 -17.29 -18.89 -16.60
C SER A 134 -18.24 -19.82 -15.84
N LYS A 135 -17.93 -21.10 -15.72
CA LYS A 135 -18.68 -22.05 -14.90
C LYS A 135 -18.27 -21.82 -13.46
N SER A 136 -19.25 -21.41 -12.68
CA SER A 136 -19.16 -21.21 -11.25
C SER A 136 -18.58 -22.47 -10.60
N GLN A 137 -17.33 -22.41 -10.14
CA GLN A 137 -16.76 -23.44 -9.25
C GLN A 137 -17.44 -23.30 -7.89
N ARG A 138 -18.73 -23.66 -7.81
CA ARG A 138 -19.41 -23.86 -6.54
C ARG A 138 -18.92 -25.18 -5.99
N MET A 139 -18.61 -25.21 -4.69
CA MET A 139 -18.67 -26.46 -3.95
C MET A 139 -20.08 -27.01 -4.17
N GLY A 140 -20.20 -28.07 -4.96
CA GLY A 140 -21.44 -28.82 -5.00
C GLY A 140 -21.70 -29.31 -3.58
N ARG A 141 -22.95 -29.24 -3.13
CA ARG A 141 -23.41 -29.90 -1.90
C ARG A 141 -23.29 -31.42 -2.06
N SER A 142 -22.07 -31.95 -2.14
CA SER A 142 -21.79 -33.34 -1.81
C SER A 142 -21.48 -33.39 -0.33
N VAL A 143 -22.48 -33.00 0.46
CA VAL A 143 -22.64 -33.52 1.82
C VAL A 143 -23.12 -34.95 1.62
N GLY A 144 -22.15 -35.84 1.40
CA GLY A 144 -22.35 -37.23 1.03
C GLY A 144 -21.05 -37.81 0.49
N SER A 145 -20.27 -38.43 1.38
CA SER A 145 -19.19 -39.40 1.11
C SER A 145 -17.87 -38.97 0.42
N PHE A 146 -17.29 -37.80 0.72
CA PHE A 146 -15.83 -37.60 0.55
C PHE A 146 -15.09 -37.21 1.84
N TRP A 147 -15.84 -37.09 2.94
CA TRP A 147 -15.37 -36.86 4.31
C TRP A 147 -15.95 -37.96 5.22
N GLY A 148 -15.91 -39.20 4.74
CA GLY A 148 -16.22 -40.36 5.58
C GLY A 148 -15.16 -40.47 6.68
N LYS A 149 -15.60 -40.84 7.88
CA LYS A 149 -14.73 -41.53 8.84
C LYS A 149 -14.18 -42.77 8.12
N GLU A 150 -13.03 -42.63 7.47
CA GLU A 150 -12.23 -43.79 7.10
C GLU A 150 -11.74 -44.37 8.42
N THR A 151 -12.33 -45.50 8.80
CA THR A 151 -11.60 -46.56 9.48
C THR A 151 -10.21 -46.67 8.85
N PRO A 152 -9.13 -46.80 9.64
CA PRO A 152 -7.76 -46.76 9.14
C PRO A 152 -7.48 -48.03 8.33
N GLU A 153 -7.89 -48.07 7.07
CA GLU A 153 -7.26 -48.93 6.08
C GLU A 153 -5.95 -48.25 5.68
N LEU A 154 -4.86 -48.96 5.95
CA LEU A 154 -3.47 -48.65 5.61
C LEU A 154 -3.30 -48.51 4.10
N ALA A 155 -3.82 -47.44 3.50
CA ALA A 155 -3.29 -46.94 2.25
C ALA A 155 -1.86 -46.45 2.53
N PRO A 156 -0.85 -46.86 1.73
CA PRO A 156 0.50 -46.34 1.90
C PRO A 156 0.46 -44.82 1.84
N ALA A 157 1.07 -44.17 2.85
CA ALA A 157 1.10 -42.72 2.95
C ALA A 157 1.64 -42.14 1.65
N THR A 158 0.83 -41.34 0.95
CA THR A 158 1.29 -40.64 -0.26
C THR A 158 2.55 -39.85 0.10
N PRO A 159 3.69 -40.05 -0.59
CA PRO A 159 4.91 -39.34 -0.27
C PRO A 159 4.66 -37.84 -0.33
N ARG A 160 5.04 -37.14 0.74
CA ARG A 160 4.90 -35.69 0.86
C ARG A 160 6.25 -35.02 0.63
N CYS A 161 6.24 -33.98 -0.20
CA CYS A 161 7.37 -33.10 -0.37
C CYS A 161 7.48 -32.18 0.86
N ILE A 162 8.60 -32.26 1.56
CA ILE A 162 8.89 -31.43 2.71
C ILE A 162 9.25 -30.04 2.22
N LEU A 163 8.63 -29.02 2.81
CA LEU A 163 8.93 -27.64 2.48
C LEU A 163 9.76 -27.02 3.61
N SER A 164 10.80 -26.28 3.21
CA SER A 164 11.58 -25.36 4.04
C SER A 164 11.53 -23.99 3.37
N ILE A 165 10.43 -23.27 3.60
CA ILE A 165 10.13 -22.02 2.89
C ILE A 165 9.64 -20.91 3.79
N LYS A 166 9.85 -19.65 3.36
CA LYS A 166 9.27 -18.47 4.02
C LYS A 166 7.89 -18.13 3.48
N THR A 167 7.68 -18.25 2.17
CA THR A 167 6.42 -17.87 1.51
C THR A 167 5.90 -18.97 0.59
N LEU A 168 4.63 -19.35 0.77
CA LEU A 168 3.89 -20.17 -0.18
C LEU A 168 2.87 -19.30 -0.92
N LEU A 169 3.08 -19.12 -2.21
CA LEU A 169 2.16 -18.40 -3.10
C LEU A 169 1.44 -19.38 -4.01
N ILE A 170 0.11 -19.46 -3.88
CA ILE A 170 -0.73 -20.18 -4.84
C ILE A 170 -1.59 -19.16 -5.55
N GLN A 171 -1.36 -18.99 -6.86
CA GLN A 171 -2.05 -17.98 -7.64
C GLN A 171 -2.73 -18.58 -8.88
N LYS A 172 -3.93 -18.09 -9.18
CA LYS A 172 -4.75 -18.48 -10.34
C LYS A 172 -5.00 -19.99 -10.48
N SER A 173 -4.83 -20.76 -9.40
CA SER A 173 -5.08 -22.22 -9.39
C SER A 173 -6.53 -22.53 -9.01
N THR A 174 -7.06 -23.68 -9.46
CA THR A 174 -8.43 -24.11 -9.11
C THR A 174 -8.51 -24.72 -7.71
N LEU A 175 -9.69 -24.72 -7.07
CA LEU A 175 -9.86 -25.33 -5.74
C LEU A 175 -9.42 -26.81 -5.68
N PRO A 176 -9.80 -27.69 -6.65
CA PRO A 176 -9.32 -29.07 -6.65
C PRO A 176 -7.78 -29.17 -6.65
N THR A 177 -7.12 -28.25 -7.36
CA THR A 177 -5.66 -28.19 -7.42
C THR A 177 -5.05 -27.80 -6.08
N ILE A 178 -5.62 -26.81 -5.39
CA ILE A 178 -5.16 -26.41 -4.05
C ILE A 178 -5.31 -27.58 -3.07
N SER A 179 -6.46 -28.25 -3.06
CA SER A 179 -6.68 -29.43 -2.21
C SER A 179 -5.74 -30.60 -2.56
N TRP A 180 -5.39 -30.77 -3.83
CA TRP A 180 -4.42 -31.77 -4.25
C TRP A 180 -3.00 -31.46 -3.76
N LEU A 181 -2.59 -30.19 -3.80
CA LEU A 181 -1.30 -29.72 -3.27
C LEU A 181 -1.21 -29.95 -1.76
N GLN A 182 -2.27 -29.62 -1.01
CA GLN A 182 -2.30 -29.80 0.45
C GLN A 182 -2.04 -31.25 0.91
N LYS A 183 -2.42 -32.24 0.10
CA LYS A 183 -2.18 -33.66 0.42
C LYS A 183 -0.72 -34.10 0.20
N ARG A 184 0.05 -33.32 -0.58
CA ARG A 184 1.39 -33.66 -1.08
C ARG A 184 2.49 -32.74 -0.57
N LEU A 185 2.14 -31.62 0.01
CA LEU A 185 3.08 -30.68 0.61
C LEU A 185 3.07 -30.85 2.13
N ASP A 186 4.25 -30.81 2.75
CA ASP A 186 4.40 -30.83 4.19
C ASP A 186 5.02 -29.51 4.67
N LEU A 187 4.20 -28.69 5.33
CA LEU A 187 4.57 -27.41 5.94
C LEU A 187 4.75 -27.53 7.47
N SER A 188 4.73 -28.72 8.04
CA SER A 188 4.69 -28.95 9.50
C SER A 188 5.88 -28.36 10.25
N GLN A 189 6.99 -28.08 9.56
CA GLN A 189 8.19 -27.46 10.12
C GLN A 189 8.30 -25.96 9.78
N CYS A 190 7.47 -25.43 8.89
CA CYS A 190 7.55 -24.07 8.38
C CYS A 190 6.75 -23.06 9.22
N GLN A 191 7.35 -21.88 9.44
CA GLN A 191 6.64 -20.64 9.74
C GLN A 191 6.48 -19.90 8.41
N VAL A 192 5.26 -19.79 7.91
CA VAL A 192 5.02 -19.44 6.50
C VAL A 192 4.12 -18.22 6.32
N ASN A 193 4.43 -17.42 5.32
CA ASN A 193 3.51 -16.46 4.71
C ASN A 193 2.67 -17.18 3.65
N LEU A 194 1.39 -17.34 3.92
CA LEU A 194 0.47 -18.02 3.00
C LEU A 194 -0.26 -16.98 2.14
N VAL A 195 -0.07 -17.07 0.83
CA VAL A 195 -0.67 -16.15 -0.15
C VAL A 195 -1.51 -16.96 -1.15
N ILE A 196 -2.82 -16.72 -1.15
CA ILE A 196 -3.77 -17.34 -2.09
C ILE A 196 -4.40 -16.23 -2.93
N VAL A 197 -4.09 -16.21 -4.22
CA VAL A 197 -4.55 -15.20 -5.17
C VAL A 197 -5.38 -15.88 -6.24
N GLY A 198 -6.65 -15.55 -6.40
CA GLY A 198 -7.42 -16.13 -7.49
C GLY A 198 -8.91 -15.88 -7.41
N LYS A 199 -9.59 -16.19 -8.51
CA LYS A 199 -11.03 -16.00 -8.68
C LYS A 199 -11.85 -17.12 -8.01
N LEU A 200 -11.48 -17.50 -6.80
CA LEU A 200 -12.06 -18.62 -6.06
C LEU A 200 -13.46 -18.28 -5.52
N GLN A 201 -14.29 -19.30 -5.33
CA GLN A 201 -15.60 -19.19 -4.68
C GLN A 201 -15.62 -20.15 -3.49
N LEU A 202 -15.49 -19.60 -2.29
CA LEU A 202 -15.41 -20.36 -1.06
C LEU A 202 -16.70 -20.24 -0.26
N GLU A 203 -17.16 -21.36 0.32
CA GLU A 203 -18.24 -21.35 1.31
C GLU A 203 -17.72 -20.84 2.66
N ASN A 204 -16.50 -21.23 3.04
CA ASN A 204 -15.82 -20.83 4.27
C ASN A 204 -14.28 -20.85 4.06
N LEU A 205 -13.49 -20.60 5.11
CA LEU A 205 -12.02 -20.61 5.06
C LEU A 205 -11.40 -21.94 5.55
N GLU A 206 -12.16 -23.03 5.67
CA GLU A 206 -11.65 -24.32 6.16
C GLU A 206 -10.59 -24.94 5.24
N LEU A 207 -10.52 -24.49 3.98
CA LEU A 207 -9.39 -24.81 3.09
C LEU A 207 -8.05 -24.50 3.75
N LEU A 208 -7.96 -23.45 4.58
CA LEU A 208 -6.72 -23.07 5.26
C LEU A 208 -6.24 -24.12 6.27
N ASP A 209 -7.16 -24.88 6.85
CA ASP A 209 -6.88 -25.84 7.92
C ASP A 209 -6.08 -27.06 7.43
N CYS A 210 -6.10 -27.32 6.12
CA CYS A 210 -5.44 -28.46 5.51
C CYS A 210 -3.97 -28.21 5.13
N PHE A 211 -3.44 -26.99 5.27
CA PHE A 211 -2.02 -26.73 4.97
C PHE A 211 -1.08 -27.30 6.03
N GLY A 212 -1.54 -27.48 7.27
CA GLY A 212 -0.74 -28.11 8.32
C GLY A 212 0.58 -27.40 8.64
N ALA A 213 0.66 -26.09 8.40
CA ALA A 213 1.85 -25.31 8.72
C ALA A 213 2.08 -25.23 10.23
N ARG A 214 3.34 -25.19 10.68
CA ARG A 214 3.67 -24.98 12.10
C ARG A 214 3.05 -23.68 12.62
N TYR A 215 3.18 -22.63 11.83
CA TYR A 215 2.63 -21.30 12.11
C TYR A 215 2.43 -20.55 10.79
N ILE A 216 1.32 -19.83 10.67
CA ILE A 216 1.08 -18.90 9.57
C ILE A 216 1.37 -17.50 10.11
N GLU A 217 2.47 -16.90 9.65
CA GLU A 217 2.92 -15.58 10.13
C GLU A 217 2.08 -14.46 9.52
N ALA A 218 1.82 -14.53 8.22
CA ALA A 218 0.95 -13.64 7.47
C ALA A 218 0.02 -14.43 6.54
N LEU A 219 -1.23 -13.97 6.44
CA LEU A 219 -2.23 -14.55 5.54
C LEU A 219 -2.71 -13.50 4.54
N THR A 220 -2.53 -13.78 3.25
CA THR A 220 -3.05 -12.94 2.15
C THR A 220 -4.02 -13.73 1.29
N LEU A 221 -5.24 -13.21 1.20
CA LEU A 221 -6.38 -13.75 0.49
C LEU A 221 -6.84 -12.73 -0.56
N GLU A 222 -6.53 -12.97 -1.83
CA GLU A 222 -6.75 -11.99 -2.89
C GLU A 222 -7.62 -12.52 -4.05
N GLY A 223 -8.49 -11.66 -4.59
CA GLY A 223 -9.17 -11.89 -5.86
C GLY A 223 -10.42 -12.77 -5.79
N PHE A 224 -10.85 -13.18 -4.59
CA PHE A 224 -12.02 -14.03 -4.37
C PHE A 224 -13.27 -13.47 -5.06
N LYS A 225 -13.99 -14.35 -5.77
CA LYS A 225 -15.31 -14.05 -6.36
C LYS A 225 -16.42 -14.11 -5.31
N ARG A 226 -16.29 -15.01 -4.33
CA ARG A 226 -17.26 -15.22 -3.24
C ARG A 226 -16.54 -15.82 -2.03
N LEU A 227 -16.92 -15.37 -0.84
CA LEU A 227 -16.55 -15.95 0.44
C LEU A 227 -17.80 -15.96 1.33
N GLY A 228 -18.25 -17.14 1.76
CA GLY A 228 -19.50 -17.32 2.51
C GLY A 228 -19.36 -17.07 4.02
N SER A 229 -18.25 -17.48 4.64
CA SER A 229 -17.90 -17.19 6.03
C SER A 229 -16.39 -17.15 6.25
N LEU A 230 -15.97 -16.64 7.42
CA LEU A 230 -14.57 -16.70 7.87
C LEU A 230 -14.25 -17.96 8.71
N ASP A 231 -15.14 -18.94 8.73
CA ASP A 231 -14.96 -20.15 9.53
C ASP A 231 -13.73 -20.93 9.06
N SER A 232 -12.81 -21.17 9.99
CA SER A 232 -11.65 -22.05 9.88
C SER A 232 -11.16 -22.37 11.29
N LYS A 233 -10.37 -23.43 11.47
CA LYS A 233 -9.67 -23.68 12.74
C LYS A 233 -8.66 -22.57 13.04
N LEU A 234 -8.00 -22.02 12.03
CA LEU A 234 -7.06 -20.90 12.21
C LEU A 234 -7.70 -19.72 12.97
N PHE A 235 -8.93 -19.35 12.61
CA PHE A 235 -9.66 -18.25 13.25
C PHE A 235 -10.40 -18.64 14.54
N ARG A 236 -10.64 -19.94 14.78
CA ARG A 236 -11.36 -20.44 15.97
C ARG A 236 -10.44 -20.80 17.12
N GLU A 237 -9.35 -21.50 16.82
CA GLU A 237 -8.45 -22.15 17.80
C GLU A 237 -7.10 -21.43 17.92
N GLY A 238 -6.68 -20.74 16.84
CA GLY A 238 -5.44 -19.95 16.82
C GLY A 238 -4.16 -20.77 16.68
N PRO A 239 -2.98 -20.12 16.82
CA PRO A 239 -2.77 -18.67 16.95
C PRO A 239 -3.03 -17.92 15.63
N LEU A 240 -3.68 -16.74 15.73
CA LEU A 240 -3.94 -15.88 14.57
C LEU A 240 -2.63 -15.31 13.97
N PRO A 241 -2.55 -15.14 12.63
CA PRO A 241 -1.41 -14.52 11.98
C PRO A 241 -1.20 -13.07 12.48
N SER A 242 0.02 -12.56 12.39
CA SER A 242 0.34 -11.17 12.75
C SER A 242 -0.23 -10.16 11.74
N GLU A 243 -0.33 -10.58 10.48
CA GLU A 243 -0.86 -9.81 9.36
C GLU A 243 -1.98 -10.58 8.64
N LEU A 244 -3.10 -9.91 8.38
CA LEU A 244 -4.20 -10.45 7.59
C LEU A 244 -4.57 -9.48 6.46
N ARG A 245 -4.57 -9.97 5.23
CA ARG A 245 -5.01 -9.22 4.05
C ARG A 245 -6.12 -9.98 3.33
N ILE A 246 -7.32 -9.41 3.32
CA ILE A 246 -8.45 -9.85 2.48
C ILE A 246 -8.68 -8.77 1.42
N TRP A 247 -8.24 -9.04 0.20
CA TRP A 247 -8.28 -8.11 -0.93
C TRP A 247 -9.18 -8.61 -2.05
N THR A 248 -10.31 -7.96 -2.32
CA THR A 248 -11.22 -8.33 -3.41
C THR A 248 -11.61 -7.10 -4.20
N THR A 249 -11.69 -7.23 -5.52
CA THR A 249 -12.17 -6.13 -6.36
C THR A 249 -13.69 -6.00 -6.32
N ARG A 250 -14.40 -7.05 -5.91
CA ARG A 250 -15.86 -7.11 -5.80
C ARG A 250 -16.30 -7.22 -4.33
N PRO A 251 -17.47 -6.67 -3.95
CA PRO A 251 -18.04 -6.84 -2.62
C PRO A 251 -18.19 -8.31 -2.26
N ILE A 252 -17.76 -8.65 -1.04
CA ILE A 252 -18.01 -9.93 -0.39
C ILE A 252 -18.79 -9.69 0.91
N PHE A 253 -19.59 -10.66 1.33
CA PHE A 253 -20.42 -10.56 2.54
C PHE A 253 -20.27 -11.85 3.36
N PRO A 254 -19.07 -12.15 3.87
CA PRO A 254 -18.87 -13.35 4.66
C PRO A 254 -19.62 -13.22 5.99
N LYS A 255 -20.26 -14.30 6.42
CA LYS A 255 -20.73 -14.44 7.80
C LYS A 255 -19.52 -14.52 8.73
N ILE A 256 -19.57 -13.78 9.83
CA ILE A 256 -18.56 -13.82 10.88
C ILE A 256 -19.29 -14.17 12.18
N SER A 257 -18.93 -15.31 12.78
CA SER A 257 -19.49 -15.69 14.09
C SER A 257 -18.94 -14.76 15.18
N GLU A 258 -19.69 -14.60 16.28
CA GLU A 258 -19.26 -13.73 17.39
C GLU A 258 -17.93 -14.16 17.99
N TRP A 259 -17.69 -15.48 18.06
CA TRP A 259 -16.42 -16.04 18.50
C TRP A 259 -15.26 -15.58 17.62
N ILE A 260 -15.35 -15.75 16.30
CA ILE A 260 -14.30 -15.34 15.35
C ILE A 260 -14.12 -13.82 15.36
N ALA A 261 -15.21 -13.06 15.42
CA ALA A 261 -15.16 -11.61 15.56
C ALA A 261 -14.42 -11.22 16.84
N GLY A 262 -14.73 -11.86 17.97
CA GLY A 262 -14.06 -11.69 19.25
C GLY A 262 -12.56 -11.95 19.15
N SER A 263 -12.15 -13.08 18.58
CA SER A 263 -10.73 -13.42 18.38
C SER A 263 -9.98 -12.42 17.50
N ILE A 264 -10.60 -11.93 16.42
CA ILE A 264 -10.01 -10.92 15.55
C ILE A 264 -9.89 -9.57 16.28
N ILE A 265 -10.91 -9.18 17.05
CA ILE A 265 -10.95 -7.87 17.73
C ILE A 265 -9.97 -7.83 18.90
N SER A 266 -9.88 -8.90 19.69
CA SER A 266 -9.02 -8.96 20.88
C SER A 266 -7.53 -9.04 20.56
N LYS A 267 -7.17 -9.26 19.29
CA LYS A 267 -5.77 -9.34 18.85
C LYS A 267 -5.23 -7.94 18.53
N GLU A 268 -3.99 -7.70 18.94
CA GLU A 268 -3.19 -6.59 18.42
C GLU A 268 -2.60 -6.95 17.05
N TRP A 269 -3.08 -6.29 16.00
CA TRP A 269 -2.62 -6.56 14.64
C TRP A 269 -1.40 -5.71 14.29
N LYS A 270 -0.39 -6.34 13.68
CA LYS A 270 0.64 -5.56 12.96
C LYS A 270 0.01 -4.91 11.73
N LEU A 271 -0.80 -5.68 10.99
CA LEU A 271 -1.53 -5.19 9.84
C LEU A 271 -2.85 -5.93 9.64
N LEU A 272 -3.91 -5.15 9.38
CA LEU A 272 -5.18 -5.68 8.88
C LEU A 272 -5.59 -4.95 7.59
N VAL A 273 -5.90 -5.68 6.54
CA VAL A 273 -6.48 -5.15 5.30
C VAL A 273 -7.78 -5.89 5.01
N VAL A 274 -8.91 -5.18 5.03
CA VAL A 274 -10.22 -5.80 4.85
C VAL A 274 -11.16 -4.91 4.03
N PRO A 275 -12.08 -5.52 3.26
CA PRO A 275 -13.12 -4.75 2.60
C PRO A 275 -14.11 -4.22 3.65
N MET A 276 -14.77 -3.11 3.33
CA MET A 276 -15.71 -2.40 4.21
C MET A 276 -16.81 -3.32 4.75
N GLN A 277 -17.24 -4.32 3.98
CA GLN A 277 -18.26 -5.28 4.41
C GLN A 277 -17.76 -6.16 5.57
N VAL A 278 -16.51 -6.60 5.52
CA VAL A 278 -15.89 -7.37 6.61
C VAL A 278 -15.68 -6.48 7.82
N TRP A 279 -15.18 -5.26 7.62
CA TRP A 279 -15.02 -4.29 8.71
C TRP A 279 -16.36 -3.98 9.41
N LYS A 280 -17.43 -3.79 8.65
CA LYS A 280 -18.78 -3.56 9.15
C LYS A 280 -19.27 -4.70 10.03
N GLU A 281 -19.09 -5.96 9.61
CA GLU A 281 -19.54 -7.10 10.41
C GLU A 281 -18.69 -7.27 11.68
N LEU A 282 -17.38 -7.03 11.62
CA LEU A 282 -16.51 -7.05 12.79
C LEU A 282 -16.94 -6.00 13.82
N MET A 283 -17.10 -4.75 13.39
CA MET A 283 -17.38 -3.61 14.26
C MET A 283 -18.87 -3.30 14.43
N LYS A 284 -19.76 -4.23 14.03
CA LYS A 284 -21.19 -4.10 14.24
C LYS A 284 -21.49 -3.94 15.75
N PRO A 285 -22.39 -3.02 16.15
CA PRO A 285 -22.81 -2.90 17.54
C PRO A 285 -23.28 -4.24 18.11
N GLY A 286 -22.85 -4.56 19.32
CA GLY A 286 -23.25 -5.75 20.06
C GLY A 286 -23.61 -5.38 21.49
N GLU A 287 -23.77 -6.39 22.36
CA GLU A 287 -24.08 -6.18 23.78
C GLU A 287 -22.91 -5.55 24.55
N LEU A 288 -21.67 -5.85 24.11
CA LEU A 288 -20.45 -5.33 24.72
C LEU A 288 -19.71 -4.41 23.75
N PRO A 289 -19.09 -3.32 24.26
CA PRO A 289 -18.19 -2.48 23.48
C PRO A 289 -17.02 -3.29 22.90
N LYS A 290 -16.70 -3.02 21.64
CA LYS A 290 -15.60 -3.63 20.91
C LYS A 290 -14.42 -2.67 20.85
N HIS A 291 -13.26 -3.13 21.30
CA HIS A 291 -12.00 -2.40 21.21
C HIS A 291 -11.04 -3.13 20.28
N PHE A 292 -10.79 -2.54 19.11
CA PHE A 292 -9.87 -3.09 18.11
C PHE A 292 -8.53 -2.36 18.16
N THR A 293 -7.41 -3.08 18.03
CA THR A 293 -6.06 -2.49 18.02
C THR A 293 -5.23 -2.94 16.83
N ALA A 294 -4.63 -2.00 16.09
CA ALA A 294 -3.69 -2.30 15.02
C ALA A 294 -2.59 -1.23 14.86
N ALA A 295 -1.39 -1.64 14.43
CA ALA A 295 -0.40 -0.67 13.94
C ALA A 295 -0.84 -0.09 12.59
N GLU A 296 -1.22 -0.95 11.66
CA GLU A 296 -1.71 -0.54 10.33
C GLU A 296 -3.09 -1.16 10.04
N LEU A 297 -4.04 -0.31 9.63
CA LEU A 297 -5.35 -0.76 9.16
C LEU A 297 -5.63 -0.18 7.78
N THR A 298 -6.07 -1.03 6.87
CA THR A 298 -6.64 -0.61 5.60
C THR A 298 -8.06 -1.10 5.48
N VAL A 299 -9.00 -0.15 5.41
CA VAL A 299 -10.41 -0.43 5.08
C VAL A 299 -10.68 0.12 3.70
N TYR A 300 -11.27 -0.68 2.82
CA TYR A 300 -11.55 -0.23 1.46
C TYR A 300 -12.94 -0.60 0.99
N ILE A 301 -13.48 0.23 0.10
CA ILE A 301 -14.77 -0.03 -0.55
C ILE A 301 -14.48 -0.68 -1.91
N PRO A 302 -14.85 -1.95 -2.11
CA PRO A 302 -14.65 -2.64 -3.39
C PRO A 302 -15.57 -2.09 -4.49
N GLN A 303 -15.28 -2.44 -5.74
CA GLN A 303 -16.04 -1.98 -6.90
C GLN A 303 -17.44 -2.61 -6.93
N TYR A 304 -18.47 -1.79 -6.78
CA TYR A 304 -19.85 -2.20 -7.06
C TYR A 304 -20.12 -2.18 -8.57
N GLY A 305 -21.09 -2.99 -9.01
CA GLY A 305 -21.61 -2.85 -10.36
C GLY A 305 -22.57 -1.66 -10.41
N MET A 306 -22.74 -1.06 -11.59
CA MET A 306 -23.56 0.14 -11.81
C MET A 306 -24.97 0.10 -11.16
N PHE A 307 -25.54 -1.11 -10.98
CA PHE A 307 -26.88 -1.32 -10.40
C PHE A 307 -26.91 -1.73 -8.92
N THR A 308 -25.77 -2.08 -8.30
CA THR A 308 -25.70 -2.43 -6.87
C THR A 308 -25.32 -1.24 -5.97
N GLU A 309 -25.02 -0.09 -6.57
CA GLU A 309 -24.50 1.13 -5.93
C GLU A 309 -25.50 1.88 -5.02
N LEU A 310 -26.81 1.60 -5.14
CA LEU A 310 -27.83 2.37 -4.40
C LEU A 310 -27.93 2.04 -2.91
N LYS A 311 -27.52 0.85 -2.45
CA LYS A 311 -27.76 0.40 -1.07
C LYS A 311 -26.64 0.67 -0.06
N ASN A 312 -25.41 0.97 -0.52
CA ASN A 312 -24.23 1.09 0.35
C ASN A 312 -23.56 2.47 0.26
N ARG A 313 -24.36 3.54 0.27
CA ARG A 313 -23.88 4.93 0.21
C ARG A 313 -23.37 5.46 1.55
N THR A 314 -23.81 4.86 2.66
CA THR A 314 -23.49 5.32 4.01
C THR A 314 -22.40 4.47 4.62
N LEU A 315 -21.49 5.13 5.34
CA LEU A 315 -20.51 4.45 6.18
C LEU A 315 -21.26 3.71 7.31
N PRO A 316 -20.76 2.54 7.74
CA PRO A 316 -21.44 1.76 8.77
C PRO A 316 -21.41 2.50 10.10
N THR A 317 -22.54 2.50 10.82
CA THR A 317 -22.55 2.88 12.23
C THR A 317 -21.86 1.78 13.03
N MET A 318 -20.88 2.15 13.85
CA MET A 318 -20.17 1.20 14.72
C MET A 318 -20.80 1.14 16.12
N GLY A 319 -21.75 2.03 16.44
CA GLY A 319 -22.24 2.22 17.80
C GLY A 319 -21.28 3.13 18.57
N ASP A 320 -21.78 3.84 19.58
CA ASP A 320 -21.04 4.93 20.21
C ASP A 320 -19.85 4.43 21.05
N ASP A 321 -19.92 3.20 21.54
CA ASP A 321 -18.90 2.61 22.42
C ASP A 321 -17.80 1.82 21.68
N ASN A 322 -18.00 1.51 20.40
CA ASN A 322 -17.03 0.74 19.62
C ASN A 322 -15.88 1.64 19.15
N ILE A 323 -14.64 1.28 19.51
CA ILE A 323 -13.45 2.09 19.23
C ILE A 323 -12.37 1.24 18.56
N ALA A 324 -11.70 1.81 17.56
CA ALA A 324 -10.51 1.26 16.94
C ALA A 324 -9.28 2.13 17.24
N THR A 325 -8.30 1.59 17.96
CA THR A 325 -7.00 2.22 18.20
C THR A 325 -6.03 1.84 17.10
N VAL A 326 -5.68 2.79 16.23
CA VAL A 326 -4.88 2.53 15.03
C VAL A 326 -3.80 3.60 14.88
N LYS A 327 -2.55 3.23 14.59
CA LYS A 327 -1.48 4.22 14.32
C LYS A 327 -1.55 4.78 12.90
N SER A 328 -1.74 3.91 11.91
CA SER A 328 -1.82 4.27 10.49
C SER A 328 -3.08 3.71 9.84
N LEU A 329 -4.00 4.60 9.42
CA LEU A 329 -5.24 4.23 8.76
C LEU A 329 -5.19 4.60 7.27
N THR A 330 -5.45 3.62 6.40
CA THR A 330 -5.70 3.83 4.97
C THR A 330 -7.15 3.52 4.64
N PHE A 331 -7.88 4.52 4.17
CA PHE A 331 -9.22 4.38 3.62
C PHE A 331 -9.14 4.52 2.10
N LYS A 332 -9.70 3.60 1.32
CA LYS A 332 -9.65 3.70 -0.16
C LYS A 332 -10.88 3.20 -0.88
N PHE A 333 -11.15 3.79 -2.04
CA PHE A 333 -12.15 3.31 -3.00
C PHE A 333 -11.47 2.52 -4.11
N HIS A 334 -11.94 1.30 -4.36
CA HIS A 334 -11.54 0.56 -5.55
C HIS A 334 -12.57 0.85 -6.65
N THR A 335 -12.26 1.78 -7.56
CA THR A 335 -13.07 2.02 -8.76
C THR A 335 -12.24 1.87 -10.03
N ARG A 336 -12.89 1.37 -11.09
CA ARG A 336 -12.39 1.44 -12.46
C ARG A 336 -13.08 2.50 -13.30
N TYR A 337 -14.16 3.10 -12.79
CA TYR A 337 -15.00 4.05 -13.52
C TYR A 337 -15.20 5.32 -12.67
N GLU A 338 -15.12 6.48 -13.31
CA GLU A 338 -15.28 7.81 -12.69
C GLU A 338 -16.70 8.04 -12.12
N LEU A 339 -17.66 7.16 -12.46
CA LEU A 339 -19.09 7.31 -12.14
C LEU A 339 -19.48 6.86 -10.72
N MET A 340 -18.54 6.46 -9.85
CA MET A 340 -18.90 6.04 -8.51
C MET A 340 -19.29 7.24 -7.63
N PHE A 341 -20.52 7.20 -7.11
CA PHE A 341 -20.98 8.08 -6.04
C PHE A 341 -20.31 7.70 -4.71
N ALA A 342 -19.06 8.12 -4.51
CA ALA A 342 -18.35 7.94 -3.26
C ALA A 342 -19.08 8.70 -2.12
N PRO A 343 -19.07 8.19 -0.87
CA PRO A 343 -19.43 8.98 0.30
C PRO A 343 -18.63 10.28 0.28
N LYS A 344 -19.30 11.41 0.56
CA LYS A 344 -18.63 12.70 0.64
C LYS A 344 -17.43 12.60 1.59
N MET A 345 -16.28 13.08 1.15
CA MET A 345 -15.02 13.03 1.91
C MET A 345 -15.17 13.48 3.37
N MET A 346 -15.93 14.56 3.59
CA MET A 346 -16.21 15.08 4.93
C MET A 346 -16.92 14.05 5.83
N GLY A 347 -17.80 13.22 5.26
CA GLY A 347 -18.44 12.12 6.00
C GLY A 347 -17.46 11.01 6.35
N ILE A 348 -16.44 10.76 5.52
CA ILE A 348 -15.37 9.80 5.83
C ILE A 348 -14.50 10.31 6.97
N ILE A 349 -14.04 11.56 6.90
CA ILE A 349 -13.22 12.16 7.97
C ILE A 349 -14.02 12.22 9.27
N ASP A 350 -15.30 12.61 9.21
CA ASP A 350 -16.19 12.63 10.37
C ASP A 350 -16.35 11.23 10.98
N TRP A 351 -16.65 10.22 10.16
CA TRP A 351 -16.75 8.83 10.61
C TRP A 351 -15.44 8.34 11.25
N ILE A 352 -14.29 8.65 10.65
CA ILE A 352 -12.98 8.31 11.19
C ILE A 352 -12.75 8.99 12.54
N SER A 353 -13.06 10.28 12.64
CA SER A 353 -12.88 11.05 13.87
C SER A 353 -13.72 10.52 15.04
N ARG A 354 -14.89 9.93 14.76
CA ARG A 354 -15.75 9.36 15.79
C ARG A 354 -15.20 8.05 16.34
N TYR A 355 -14.80 7.14 15.45
CA TYR A 355 -14.56 5.74 15.82
C TYR A 355 -13.08 5.34 15.96
N PHE A 356 -12.15 6.17 15.49
CA PHE A 356 -10.72 5.85 15.53
C PHE A 356 -9.97 6.72 16.53
N ARG A 357 -9.01 6.11 17.23
CA ARG A 357 -8.14 6.75 18.22
C ARG A 357 -6.67 6.38 17.96
N GLY A 358 -5.75 7.18 18.50
CA GLY A 358 -4.31 6.93 18.41
C GLY A 358 -3.71 7.11 17.01
N LEU A 359 -4.43 7.75 16.08
CA LEU A 359 -3.95 7.95 14.72
C LEU A 359 -2.73 8.88 14.70
N GLU A 360 -1.68 8.44 14.01
CA GLU A 360 -0.51 9.24 13.65
C GLU A 360 -0.50 9.58 12.15
N LYS A 361 -1.05 8.68 11.33
CA LYS A 361 -1.13 8.83 9.88
C LYS A 361 -2.52 8.45 9.38
N LEU A 362 -3.14 9.35 8.61
CA LEU A 362 -4.39 9.09 7.91
C LEU A 362 -4.16 9.23 6.40
N ILE A 363 -4.54 8.22 5.63
CA ILE A 363 -4.51 8.23 4.17
C ILE A 363 -5.91 7.95 3.66
N VAL A 364 -6.46 8.83 2.83
CA VAL A 364 -7.76 8.65 2.18
C VAL A 364 -7.59 8.77 0.67
N TRP A 365 -7.86 7.67 -0.03
CA TRP A 365 -7.89 7.62 -1.48
C TRP A 365 -9.32 7.66 -1.96
N GLY A 366 -9.71 8.78 -2.55
CA GLY A 366 -10.93 9.03 -3.31
C GLY A 366 -11.05 8.24 -4.61
N ALA A 367 -12.22 8.36 -5.24
CA ALA A 367 -12.39 7.93 -6.63
C ALA A 367 -11.63 8.87 -7.59
N PRO A 368 -11.06 8.38 -8.69
CA PRO A 368 -10.56 9.22 -9.78
C PRO A 368 -11.66 10.16 -10.27
N GLY A 369 -11.32 11.44 -10.46
CA GLY A 369 -12.25 12.46 -10.97
C GLY A 369 -13.11 13.14 -9.90
N ASP A 370 -13.13 12.65 -8.65
CA ASP A 370 -13.85 13.32 -7.56
C ASP A 370 -13.10 14.60 -7.14
N ASP A 371 -13.74 15.75 -7.34
CA ASP A 371 -13.25 17.08 -6.97
C ASP A 371 -13.60 17.46 -5.52
N GLY A 372 -14.27 16.57 -4.79
CA GLY A 372 -14.67 16.74 -3.39
C GLY A 372 -13.52 17.03 -2.44
N PHE A 373 -12.27 16.88 -2.89
CA PHE A 373 -11.04 17.19 -2.16
C PHE A 373 -10.64 18.67 -2.20
N THR A 374 -11.24 19.48 -3.07
CA THR A 374 -11.00 20.93 -3.14
C THR A 374 -11.32 21.62 -1.83
N CYS A 375 -12.40 21.20 -1.15
CA CYS A 375 -12.80 21.76 0.14
C CYS A 375 -11.80 21.44 1.27
N VAL A 376 -11.03 20.36 1.16
CA VAL A 376 -10.01 20.00 2.13
C VAL A 376 -8.68 20.70 1.83
N ARG A 377 -8.34 20.89 0.56
CA ARG A 377 -7.05 21.49 0.15
C ARG A 377 -6.89 22.96 0.58
N GLY A 378 -7.99 23.70 0.71
CA GLY A 378 -7.97 25.09 1.16
C GLY A 378 -8.09 25.30 2.68
N ASN A 379 -8.36 24.23 3.43
CA ASN A 379 -8.76 24.31 4.83
C ASN A 379 -7.82 23.52 5.72
N GLN A 380 -7.76 23.93 6.98
CA GLN A 380 -7.02 23.20 7.98
C GLN A 380 -7.92 22.13 8.56
N VAL A 381 -7.47 20.88 8.60
CA VAL A 381 -8.26 19.78 9.16
C VAL A 381 -7.79 19.47 10.57
N GLU A 382 -8.72 19.50 11.51
CA GLU A 382 -8.48 19.13 12.89
C GLU A 382 -9.35 17.95 13.26
N ILE A 383 -8.72 16.87 13.73
CA ILE A 383 -9.42 15.73 14.32
C ILE A 383 -9.13 15.80 15.82
N THR A 384 -10.05 16.37 16.59
CA THR A 384 -9.86 16.66 18.02
C THR A 384 -9.71 15.39 18.85
N THR A 385 -10.30 14.28 18.39
CA THR A 385 -10.18 12.96 19.00
C THR A 385 -8.84 12.27 18.75
N ASN A 386 -7.98 12.84 17.88
CA ASN A 386 -6.66 12.28 17.54
C ASN A 386 -5.58 13.38 17.57
N PRO A 387 -5.20 13.85 18.77
CA PRO A 387 -4.16 14.88 18.92
C PRO A 387 -2.76 14.40 18.47
N THR A 388 -2.56 13.08 18.35
CA THR A 388 -1.32 12.46 17.88
C THR A 388 -1.17 12.49 16.35
N LEU A 389 -2.14 13.01 15.61
CA LEU A 389 -2.19 12.94 14.15
C LEU A 389 -1.15 13.86 13.50
N LYS A 390 -0.09 13.25 12.95
CA LYS A 390 1.05 13.95 12.35
C LYS A 390 0.84 14.28 10.87
N SER A 391 0.10 13.44 10.15
CA SER A 391 -0.11 13.63 8.70
C SER A 391 -1.46 13.12 8.21
N ILE A 392 -2.04 13.88 7.28
CA ILE A 392 -3.27 13.53 6.57
C ILE A 392 -2.95 13.59 5.07
N TRP A 393 -3.20 12.49 4.37
CA TRP A 393 -2.98 12.37 2.94
C TRP A 393 -4.31 12.10 2.26
N VAL A 394 -4.59 12.85 1.20
CA VAL A 394 -5.85 12.78 0.47
C VAL A 394 -5.52 12.74 -1.02
N ASN A 395 -5.80 11.60 -1.69
CA ASN A 395 -5.41 11.36 -3.08
C ASN A 395 -3.93 11.63 -3.36
N GLY A 396 -3.06 11.19 -2.45
CA GLY A 396 -1.62 11.43 -2.55
C GLY A 396 -1.18 12.87 -2.25
N VAL A 397 -2.11 13.79 -1.96
CA VAL A 397 -1.79 15.17 -1.58
C VAL A 397 -1.80 15.30 -0.07
N HIS A 398 -0.74 15.87 0.49
CA HIS A 398 -0.65 16.15 1.91
C HIS A 398 -1.58 17.31 2.30
N VAL A 399 -2.45 17.08 3.28
CA VAL A 399 -3.38 18.06 3.84
C VAL A 399 -2.82 18.56 5.16
N SER A 400 -2.90 19.87 5.36
CA SER A 400 -2.39 20.54 6.56
C SER A 400 -3.27 20.20 7.76
N SER A 401 -2.69 19.60 8.80
CA SER A 401 -3.34 19.42 10.08
C SER A 401 -3.06 20.61 11.02
N ASN A 402 -3.93 20.85 12.01
CA ASN A 402 -3.69 21.81 13.10
C ASN A 402 -2.37 21.56 13.85
N TYR A 403 -1.89 20.32 13.86
CA TYR A 403 -0.75 19.89 14.64
C TYR A 403 0.62 20.12 13.97
N GLN A 404 0.64 20.62 12.72
CA GLN A 404 1.89 21.03 12.06
C GLN A 404 2.14 22.52 12.30
N SER A 405 2.88 22.83 13.37
CA SER A 405 3.12 24.19 13.86
C SER A 405 4.04 25.05 12.99
N ASN A 406 4.73 24.49 11.99
CA ASN A 406 5.71 25.23 11.19
C ASN A 406 5.36 25.17 9.69
N LYS A 407 4.36 25.95 9.28
CA LYS A 407 4.19 26.25 7.84
C LYS A 407 5.33 27.17 7.41
N GLU A 408 6.07 26.79 6.38
CA GLU A 408 7.01 27.71 5.72
C GLU A 408 6.21 28.92 5.22
N SER A 409 6.63 30.11 5.64
CA SER A 409 5.97 31.34 5.23
C SER A 409 6.69 31.94 4.03
N ILE A 410 5.92 32.42 3.06
CA ILE A 410 6.44 33.08 1.88
C ILE A 410 5.87 34.49 1.80
N LEU A 411 6.61 35.39 1.16
CA LEU A 411 6.25 36.79 1.09
C LEU A 411 5.66 37.10 -0.28
N CYS A 412 4.44 37.62 -0.32
CA CYS A 412 3.74 38.02 -1.52
C CYS A 412 3.47 39.53 -1.51
N PHE A 413 3.59 40.17 -2.67
CA PHE A 413 3.48 41.61 -2.84
C PHE A 413 2.38 41.93 -3.85
N SER A 414 1.52 42.91 -3.56
CA SER A 414 0.74 43.54 -4.62
C SER A 414 1.69 44.10 -5.69
N LEU A 415 1.19 44.28 -6.92
CA LEU A 415 2.06 44.74 -8.01
C LEU A 415 2.70 46.10 -7.69
N GLU A 416 2.02 47.00 -6.98
CA GLU A 416 2.64 48.26 -6.52
C GLU A 416 3.66 48.06 -5.42
N ALA A 417 3.38 47.18 -4.45
CA ALA A 417 4.34 46.84 -3.39
C ALA A 417 5.60 46.22 -3.98
N TRP A 418 5.45 45.39 -5.02
CA TRP A 418 6.55 44.75 -5.73
C TRP A 418 7.42 45.77 -6.47
N ASP A 419 6.81 46.72 -7.18
CA ASP A 419 7.51 47.81 -7.85
C ASP A 419 8.34 48.64 -6.86
N LEU A 420 7.75 48.96 -5.70
CA LEU A 420 8.44 49.68 -4.63
C LEU A 420 9.56 48.85 -3.99
N CYS A 421 9.34 47.55 -3.77
CA CYS A 421 10.32 46.63 -3.23
C CYS A 421 11.57 46.61 -4.11
N ARG A 422 11.38 46.43 -5.42
CA ARG A 422 12.48 46.43 -6.39
C ARG A 422 13.23 47.74 -6.49
N SER A 423 12.53 48.87 -6.36
CA SER A 423 13.14 50.19 -6.40
C SER A 423 13.90 50.58 -5.13
N GLY A 424 13.86 49.73 -4.09
CA GLY A 424 14.46 49.99 -2.77
C GLY A 424 13.69 51.01 -1.93
N LYS A 425 12.44 51.33 -2.31
CA LYS A 425 11.63 52.39 -1.68
C LYS A 425 10.59 51.85 -0.70
N LEU A 426 10.28 50.55 -0.75
CA LEU A 426 9.23 49.95 0.08
C LEU A 426 9.49 50.12 1.58
N ALA A 427 10.74 50.03 2.03
CA ALA A 427 11.13 50.25 3.43
C ALA A 427 10.63 51.59 4.01
N ASN A 428 10.61 52.66 3.20
CA ASN A 428 10.15 53.98 3.65
C ASN A 428 8.64 54.00 3.88
N GLU A 429 7.89 53.27 3.04
CA GLU A 429 6.43 53.15 3.13
C GLU A 429 5.99 52.23 4.27
N LEU A 430 6.84 51.28 4.68
CA LEU A 430 6.56 50.32 5.75
C LEU A 430 7.13 50.72 7.12
N ALA A 431 7.77 51.89 7.23
CA ALA A 431 8.46 52.33 8.46
C ALA A 431 7.56 52.39 9.71
N GLN A 432 6.24 52.46 9.52
CA GLN A 432 5.24 52.51 10.61
C GLN A 432 4.53 51.17 10.84
N ILE A 433 4.95 50.10 10.18
CA ILE A 433 4.28 48.79 10.22
C ILE A 433 5.09 47.83 11.09
N ASP A 434 4.38 47.12 11.95
CA ASP A 434 4.98 46.02 12.71
C ASP A 434 5.31 44.84 11.76
N LEU A 435 6.61 44.68 11.48
CA LEU A 435 7.15 43.58 10.67
C LEU A 435 7.58 42.38 11.53
N SER A 436 7.32 42.38 12.84
CA SER A 436 7.69 41.26 13.74
C SER A 436 7.06 39.92 13.34
N GLN A 437 6.00 39.94 12.53
CA GLN A 437 5.34 38.74 11.99
C GLN A 437 6.09 38.08 10.82
N LEU A 438 7.15 38.70 10.31
CA LEU A 438 8.02 38.18 9.25
C LEU A 438 9.28 37.54 9.84
N SER A 439 9.80 36.50 9.17
CA SER A 439 11.12 35.95 9.53
C SER A 439 12.24 36.99 9.33
N PRO A 440 13.39 36.87 10.01
CA PRO A 440 14.52 37.81 9.81
C PRO A 440 14.93 37.96 8.34
N GLU A 441 14.89 36.88 7.56
CA GLU A 441 15.19 36.88 6.12
C GLU A 441 14.15 37.63 5.29
N GLN A 442 12.86 37.47 5.63
CA GLN A 442 11.77 38.22 5.01
C GLN A 442 11.84 39.71 5.37
N GLN A 443 12.17 40.05 6.63
CA GLN A 443 12.39 41.43 7.05
C GLN A 443 13.56 42.04 6.29
N ALA A 444 14.69 41.33 6.19
CA ALA A 444 15.85 41.78 5.41
C ALA A 444 15.48 42.01 3.94
N THR A 445 14.68 41.12 3.34
CA THR A 445 14.18 41.26 1.97
C THR A 445 13.35 42.53 1.77
N VAL A 446 12.44 42.82 2.70
CA VAL A 446 11.56 44.01 2.65
C VAL A 446 12.33 45.31 2.93
N MET A 447 13.30 45.25 3.84
CA MET A 447 14.07 46.41 4.28
C MET A 447 15.29 46.69 3.41
N ASN A 448 15.59 45.82 2.44
CA ASN A 448 16.73 46.00 1.56
C ASN A 448 16.57 47.26 0.71
N ARG A 449 17.48 48.22 0.93
CA ARG A 449 17.56 49.49 0.20
C ARG A 449 18.39 49.37 -1.07
N GLU A 450 19.21 48.34 -1.17
CA GLU A 450 19.89 48.03 -2.42
C GLU A 450 18.82 47.58 -3.41
N ARG A 451 18.80 48.22 -4.60
CA ARG A 451 17.99 47.71 -5.71
C ARG A 451 18.32 46.22 -5.83
N VAL A 452 17.30 45.40 -6.04
CA VAL A 452 17.50 44.02 -6.50
C VAL A 452 18.04 44.13 -7.94
N VAL A 453 19.31 44.53 -8.09
CA VAL A 453 20.02 44.71 -9.37
C VAL A 453 20.46 43.32 -9.82
N GLY A 454 19.46 42.50 -10.17
CA GLY A 454 19.64 41.32 -11.00
C GLY A 454 19.07 41.65 -12.36
N ASN A 455 19.94 41.88 -13.33
CA ASN A 455 19.70 42.52 -14.62
C ASN A 455 18.66 41.89 -15.57
N ASN A 456 17.74 41.01 -15.15
CA ASN A 456 16.75 40.41 -16.07
C ASN A 456 15.46 39.82 -15.47
N ASN A 457 15.18 39.88 -14.16
CA ASN A 457 14.01 39.17 -13.59
C ASN A 457 12.78 40.07 -13.39
N ASP A 458 12.40 40.78 -14.44
CA ASP A 458 11.21 41.65 -14.45
C ASP A 458 9.90 40.90 -14.71
N PHE A 459 10.02 39.60 -14.97
CA PHE A 459 8.94 38.72 -15.33
C PHE A 459 8.86 37.51 -14.38
N CYS A 460 7.69 36.91 -14.30
CA CYS A 460 7.55 35.59 -13.68
C CYS A 460 8.27 34.55 -14.55
N PRO A 461 9.19 33.72 -14.01
CA PRO A 461 9.99 32.78 -14.79
C PRO A 461 9.18 31.65 -15.45
N LEU A 462 7.92 31.46 -15.03
CA LEU A 462 7.06 30.40 -15.56
C LEU A 462 6.16 30.87 -16.71
N CYS A 463 5.47 32.01 -16.58
CA CYS A 463 4.63 32.54 -17.66
C CYS A 463 5.34 33.60 -18.52
N LEU A 464 6.54 34.04 -18.12
CA LEU A 464 7.32 35.11 -18.75
C LEU A 464 6.61 36.47 -18.81
N PHE A 465 5.52 36.65 -18.07
CA PHE A 465 4.79 37.92 -18.02
C PHE A 465 5.53 38.91 -17.12
N THR A 466 5.70 40.13 -17.63
CA THR A 466 6.19 41.27 -16.86
C THR A 466 5.13 41.79 -15.89
N VAL A 467 5.51 42.66 -14.96
CA VAL A 467 4.54 43.35 -14.09
C VAL A 467 3.48 44.11 -14.90
N ALA A 468 3.85 44.70 -16.05
CA ALA A 468 2.92 45.41 -16.92
C ALA A 468 1.89 44.44 -17.55
N ASP A 469 2.35 43.29 -18.05
CA ASP A 469 1.47 42.25 -18.63
C ASP A 469 0.52 41.68 -17.57
N LEU A 470 1.04 41.47 -16.36
CA LEU A 470 0.26 41.02 -15.21
C LEU A 470 -0.80 42.04 -14.80
N LYS A 471 -0.48 43.35 -14.76
CA LYS A 471 -1.46 44.42 -14.52
C LYS A 471 -2.55 44.44 -15.59
N ALA A 472 -2.18 44.28 -16.86
CA ALA A 472 -3.13 44.26 -17.97
C ALA A 472 -4.07 43.04 -17.96
N THR A 473 -3.56 41.89 -17.53
CA THR A 473 -4.33 40.63 -17.51
C THR A 473 -5.18 40.50 -16.24
N ASN A 474 -4.61 40.79 -15.07
CA ASN A 474 -5.28 40.70 -13.78
C ASN A 474 -4.60 41.60 -12.74
N ALA A 475 -5.13 42.81 -12.54
CA ALA A 475 -4.59 43.78 -11.58
C ALA A 475 -4.55 43.28 -10.12
N ASN A 476 -5.32 42.24 -9.77
CA ASN A 476 -5.32 41.65 -8.43
C ASN A 476 -4.26 40.54 -8.24
N THR A 477 -3.45 40.24 -9.25
CA THR A 477 -2.34 39.29 -9.09
C THR A 477 -1.27 39.84 -8.16
N GLU A 478 -0.44 38.94 -7.63
CA GLU A 478 0.64 39.29 -6.71
C GLU A 478 1.93 38.64 -7.21
N MET A 479 3.07 39.17 -6.77
CA MET A 479 4.38 38.56 -6.96
C MET A 479 4.82 37.96 -5.62
N CYS A 480 5.12 36.67 -5.60
CA CYS A 480 5.55 35.94 -4.41
C CYS A 480 7.01 35.52 -4.50
N ILE A 481 7.76 35.73 -3.42
CA ILE A 481 9.13 35.24 -3.24
C ILE A 481 9.06 33.89 -2.53
N LEU A 482 9.62 32.86 -3.16
CA LEU A 482 9.63 31.50 -2.61
C LEU A 482 10.84 31.28 -1.68
N ASP A 483 12.06 31.31 -2.23
CA ASP A 483 13.32 31.17 -1.47
C ASP A 483 14.08 32.49 -1.33
N SER A 484 14.27 33.13 -2.48
CA SER A 484 15.24 34.20 -2.68
C SER A 484 14.55 35.34 -3.43
N PRO A 485 14.86 36.61 -3.14
CA PRO A 485 14.32 37.75 -3.87
C PRO A 485 14.53 37.67 -5.39
N LYS A 486 15.48 36.85 -5.84
CA LYS A 486 15.78 36.60 -7.25
C LYS A 486 14.79 35.63 -7.93
N HIS A 487 13.94 34.94 -7.19
CA HIS A 487 12.99 33.94 -7.71
C HIS A 487 11.52 34.36 -7.50
N PRO A 488 11.05 35.46 -8.14
CA PRO A 488 9.68 35.92 -7.98
C PRO A 488 8.73 35.15 -8.89
N PHE A 489 7.63 34.64 -8.35
CA PHE A 489 6.57 33.96 -9.12
C PHE A 489 5.27 34.75 -9.03
N CYS A 490 4.52 34.88 -10.13
CA CYS A 490 3.17 35.41 -10.02
C CYS A 490 2.27 34.40 -9.30
N THR A 491 1.26 34.87 -8.56
CA THR A 491 0.37 34.01 -7.78
C THR A 491 -0.29 32.92 -8.61
N GLY A 492 -0.63 33.20 -9.87
CA GLY A 492 -1.20 32.21 -10.79
C GLY A 492 -0.26 31.03 -11.06
N CYS A 493 0.99 31.31 -11.43
CA CYS A 493 1.99 30.28 -11.67
C CYS A 493 2.38 29.53 -10.41
N LEU A 494 2.54 30.23 -9.27
CA LEU A 494 2.82 29.59 -8.00
C LEU A 494 1.69 28.66 -7.56
N ASN A 495 0.43 29.08 -7.70
CA ASN A 495 -0.71 28.21 -7.40
C ASN A 495 -0.73 26.99 -8.32
N ASN A 496 -0.40 27.15 -9.61
CA ASN A 496 -0.30 26.03 -10.54
C ASN A 496 0.78 25.02 -10.10
N LEU A 497 1.98 25.48 -9.74
CA LEU A 497 3.04 24.65 -9.18
C LEU A 497 2.58 23.87 -7.94
N ILE A 498 1.92 24.56 -7.00
CA ILE A 498 1.38 23.95 -5.78
C ILE A 498 0.33 22.89 -6.13
N THR A 499 -0.56 23.15 -7.09
CA THR A 499 -1.61 22.20 -7.47
C THR A 499 -1.09 20.94 -8.16
N GLN A 500 0.06 21.03 -8.84
CA GLN A 500 0.69 19.93 -9.56
C GLN A 500 1.59 19.07 -8.66
N SER A 501 1.88 19.51 -7.43
CA SER A 501 2.88 18.86 -6.57
C SER A 501 2.26 18.22 -5.32
N ALA A 502 2.83 17.11 -4.88
CA ALA A 502 2.35 16.32 -3.74
C ALA A 502 3.21 16.57 -2.48
N GLY A 503 2.77 17.51 -1.64
CA GLY A 503 3.36 17.76 -0.31
C GLY A 503 4.66 18.56 -0.28
N HIS A 504 5.36 18.70 -1.40
CA HIS A 504 6.48 19.61 -1.56
C HIS A 504 6.43 20.30 -2.93
N ILE A 505 7.05 21.47 -3.07
CA ILE A 505 7.35 22.08 -4.37
C ILE A 505 8.84 22.34 -4.47
N THR A 506 9.39 22.20 -5.66
CA THR A 506 10.78 22.55 -5.94
C THR A 506 10.82 23.86 -6.71
N CYS A 507 11.59 24.83 -6.22
CA CYS A 507 11.79 26.10 -6.90
C CYS A 507 12.39 25.86 -8.29
N PRO A 508 11.73 26.27 -9.39
CA PRO A 508 12.23 26.05 -10.75
C PRO A 508 13.59 26.70 -11.04
N ILE A 509 14.03 27.67 -10.22
CA ILE A 509 15.28 28.42 -10.45
C ILE A 509 16.44 27.83 -9.63
N CYS A 510 16.34 27.76 -8.30
CA CYS A 510 17.44 27.22 -7.45
C CYS A 510 17.32 25.75 -7.09
N ARG A 511 16.20 25.09 -7.42
CA ARG A 511 15.92 23.69 -7.06
C ARG A 511 15.80 23.41 -5.56
N GLU A 512 15.65 24.45 -4.74
CA GLU A 512 15.34 24.31 -3.33
C GLU A 512 13.92 23.77 -3.14
N SER A 513 13.72 22.97 -2.09
CA SER A 513 12.49 22.21 -1.87
C SER A 513 11.74 22.76 -0.67
N HIS A 514 10.46 23.08 -0.88
CA HIS A 514 9.58 23.65 0.14
C HIS A 514 8.49 22.69 0.53
N ARG A 515 8.16 22.66 1.82
CA ARG A 515 7.05 21.85 2.33
C ARG A 515 5.72 22.57 2.16
N LEU A 516 4.73 21.87 1.63
CA LEU A 516 3.36 22.38 1.51
C LEU A 516 2.52 22.05 2.76
N PRO A 517 1.59 22.95 3.17
CA PRO A 517 1.22 24.21 2.51
C PRO A 517 2.18 25.37 2.83
N LEU A 518 2.17 26.40 1.98
CA LEU A 518 2.90 27.66 2.24
C LEU A 518 1.97 28.70 2.90
N ALA A 519 2.45 29.38 3.93
CA ALA A 519 1.77 30.51 4.54
C ALA A 519 2.11 31.81 3.82
N LYS A 520 1.19 32.36 3.02
CA LYS A 520 1.42 33.59 2.25
C LYS A 520 1.23 34.84 3.12
N LYS A 521 2.32 35.50 3.50
CA LYS A 521 2.31 36.85 4.11
C LYS A 521 2.23 37.88 2.99
N LYS A 522 1.19 38.70 2.96
CA LYS A 522 0.93 39.65 1.86
C LYS A 522 1.25 41.08 2.25
N ILE A 523 2.01 41.80 1.44
CA ILE A 523 2.19 43.25 1.52
C ILE A 523 1.39 43.90 0.40
N GLY A 524 0.49 44.82 0.75
CA GLY A 524 -0.31 45.58 -0.22
C GLY A 524 -1.08 46.70 0.45
N LYS A 525 -1.75 47.55 -0.34
CA LYS A 525 -2.51 48.67 0.21
C LYS A 525 -3.80 48.23 0.90
N ASN A 526 -4.18 48.92 1.98
CA ASN A 526 -5.49 48.86 2.59
C ASN A 526 -6.46 49.85 1.90
N ASN A 527 -7.71 49.92 2.38
CA ASN A 527 -8.72 50.82 1.82
C ASN A 527 -8.40 52.31 2.00
N GLN A 528 -7.43 52.65 2.86
CA GLN A 528 -6.94 54.01 3.09
C GLN A 528 -5.71 54.33 2.22
N GLY A 529 -5.28 53.41 1.36
CA GLY A 529 -4.11 53.58 0.49
C GLY A 529 -2.76 53.37 1.18
N ALA A 530 -2.74 53.09 2.48
CA ALA A 530 -1.52 52.76 3.22
C ALA A 530 -1.13 51.30 2.99
N PHE A 531 0.16 51.02 2.85
CA PHE A 531 0.64 49.64 2.82
C PHE A 531 0.39 48.97 4.17
N VAL A 532 0.05 47.68 4.13
CA VAL A 532 -0.17 46.85 5.32
C VAL A 532 0.37 45.45 5.08
N LEU A 533 0.90 44.84 6.14
CA LEU A 533 1.19 43.42 6.17
C LEU A 533 -0.11 42.67 6.52
N LYS A 534 -0.70 42.03 5.53
CA LYS A 534 -1.82 41.11 5.70
C LYS A 534 -1.26 39.71 5.91
N SER A 535 -1.31 39.24 7.15
CA SER A 535 -1.23 37.80 7.38
C SER A 535 -2.41 37.12 6.68
N PRO A 536 -2.23 35.90 6.14
CA PRO A 536 -3.34 35.20 5.53
C PRO A 536 -4.44 35.08 6.59
N ALA A 537 -5.69 35.36 6.20
CA ALA A 537 -6.81 34.99 7.04
C ALA A 537 -6.59 33.52 7.42
N SER A 538 -6.61 33.21 8.71
CA SER A 538 -6.43 31.84 9.19
C SER A 538 -7.32 30.94 8.33
N SER A 539 -6.72 29.99 7.62
CA SER A 539 -7.48 29.02 6.83
C SER A 539 -8.63 28.52 7.69
N SER A 540 -9.84 28.47 7.14
CA SER A 540 -10.96 28.02 7.97
C SER A 540 -10.64 26.63 8.52
N VAL A 541 -10.71 26.51 9.84
CA VAL A 541 -10.43 25.26 10.54
C VAL A 541 -11.68 24.41 10.45
N MET A 542 -11.54 23.24 9.85
CA MET A 542 -12.56 22.21 9.83
C MET A 542 -12.25 21.22 10.95
N SER A 543 -12.95 21.39 12.07
CA SER A 543 -12.82 20.51 13.23
C SER A 543 -13.79 19.32 13.13
N PHE A 544 -13.31 18.16 13.56
CA PHE A 544 -14.01 16.88 13.57
C PHE A 544 -13.79 16.17 14.92
N PRO A 545 -14.79 15.42 15.44
CA PRO A 545 -16.10 15.16 14.84
C PRO A 545 -16.98 16.43 14.78
N ARG A 546 -17.82 16.52 13.75
CA ARG A 546 -18.84 17.57 13.67
C ARG A 546 -19.93 17.29 14.70
N PRO A 547 -20.54 18.31 15.31
CA PRO A 547 -21.72 18.11 16.15
C PRO A 547 -22.82 17.39 15.36
N THR A 548 -23.38 16.35 15.94
CA THR A 548 -24.60 15.70 15.44
C THR A 548 -25.79 16.65 15.65
N LEU A 549 -26.87 16.43 14.89
CA LEU A 549 -28.09 17.23 15.06
C LEU A 549 -28.62 17.17 16.51
N ALA A 550 -28.48 16.02 17.16
CA ALA A 550 -28.85 15.83 18.56
C ALA A 550 -27.98 16.67 19.51
N GLU A 551 -26.66 16.69 19.33
CA GLU A 551 -25.74 17.52 20.11
C GLU A 551 -26.02 19.02 19.89
N MET A 552 -26.29 19.43 18.64
CA MET A 552 -26.64 20.81 18.32
C MET A 552 -27.96 21.26 18.96
N LEU A 553 -28.95 20.35 19.07
CA LEU A 553 -30.24 20.63 19.71
C LEU A 553 -30.15 20.64 21.24
N LEU A 554 -29.18 19.93 21.82
CA LEU A 554 -28.93 19.90 23.26
C LEU A 554 -28.00 21.03 23.73
N GLY A 555 -27.44 21.82 22.81
CA GLY A 555 -26.60 22.98 23.13
C GLY A 555 -25.25 22.61 23.75
N VAL A 556 -24.71 21.43 23.41
CA VAL A 556 -23.38 20.96 23.85
C VAL A 556 -22.31 21.39 22.87
#